data_AF-A0A3M1B4X2-F1
#
_entry.id   AF-A0A3M1B4X2-F1
#
_cell.length_a   1.000
_cell.length_b   1.000
_cell.length_c   1.000
_cell.angle_alpha   90.00
_cell.angle_beta   90.00
_cell.angle_gamma   90.00
#
_symmetry.space_group_name_H-M   'P 1'
#
loop_
_entity.id
_entity.type
_entity.pdbx_description
1 polymer ?
#
loop_
_entity_poly.entity_id
_entity_poly.type
_entity_poly.pdbx_seq_one_letter_code
_entity_poly.pdbx_strand_id
1 'polypeptide(L)'
;RAGGDVNYIIMGDLNTMGMKYPSGKSVPPEIEIKRLDGRARHHAYRMRLLSKTHYNTFSNGSASSTPPSPLDHVVAARHMKFKEFDNAKGKGEVDVRGWADFTDPAEQDQWIKDFSDHCLLYFEVERP
;
A
#
# COMPACT_ATOMS: atom_id res chain seq x y z
N ARG A 1 -12.08 -29.05 -17.07
CA ARG A 1 -12.38 -28.24 -15.86
C ARG A 1 -12.89 -26.89 -16.34
N ALA A 2 -14.12 -26.51 -15.99
CA ALA A 2 -14.51 -25.11 -16.03
C ALA A 2 -13.76 -24.41 -14.88
N GLY A 3 -12.64 -23.75 -15.15
CA GLY A 3 -11.75 -23.29 -14.08
C GLY A 3 -10.59 -22.45 -14.61
N GLY A 4 -10.92 -21.27 -15.15
CA GLY A 4 -9.91 -20.25 -15.44
C GLY A 4 -9.35 -19.63 -14.16
N ASP A 5 -8.21 -18.94 -14.28
CA ASP A 5 -7.67 -18.13 -13.20
C ASP A 5 -8.71 -17.04 -12.80
N VAL A 6 -8.94 -16.86 -11.49
CA VAL A 6 -9.97 -15.93 -10.96
C VAL A 6 -9.34 -14.57 -10.68
N ASN A 7 -9.97 -13.50 -11.18
CA ASN A 7 -9.55 -12.12 -10.89
C ASN A 7 -9.89 -11.77 -9.44
N TYR A 8 -8.88 -11.74 -8.58
CA TYR A 8 -9.03 -11.46 -7.15
C TYR A 8 -8.08 -10.34 -6.72
N ILE A 9 -8.62 -9.36 -6.00
CA ILE A 9 -7.90 -8.21 -5.47
C ILE A 9 -8.28 -8.05 -4.00
N ILE A 10 -7.28 -7.85 -3.15
CA ILE A 10 -7.41 -7.41 -1.75
C ILE A 10 -6.80 -6.01 -1.70
N MET A 11 -7.52 -5.04 -1.15
CA MET A 11 -7.04 -3.68 -1.06
C MET A 11 -7.56 -2.96 0.19
N GLY A 12 -6.74 -2.04 0.70
CA GLY A 12 -7.08 -1.14 1.81
C GLY A 12 -6.01 -1.11 2.88
N ASP A 13 -6.36 -0.56 4.04
CA ASP A 13 -5.52 -0.53 5.22
C ASP A 13 -5.36 -1.93 5.82
N LEU A 14 -4.15 -2.47 5.77
CA LEU A 14 -3.81 -3.76 6.36
C LEU A 14 -3.04 -3.62 7.68
N ASN A 15 -2.92 -2.40 8.21
CA ASN A 15 -2.31 -2.07 9.49
C ASN A 15 -0.92 -2.73 9.68
N THR A 16 -0.06 -2.66 8.65
CA THR A 16 1.33 -3.12 8.73
C THR A 16 2.20 -2.14 9.53
N MET A 17 1.80 -1.88 10.77
CA MET A 17 2.40 -0.91 11.71
C MET A 17 3.51 -1.52 12.57
N GLY A 18 3.82 -2.80 12.36
CA GLY A 18 4.66 -3.59 13.24
C GLY A 18 3.89 -4.12 14.44
N MET A 19 4.32 -5.30 14.91
CA MET A 19 3.67 -6.00 16.02
C MET A 19 4.62 -6.15 17.19
N LYS A 20 4.18 -5.73 18.39
CA LYS A 20 4.89 -5.99 19.64
C LYS A 20 4.20 -7.13 20.38
N TYR A 21 4.90 -8.25 20.56
CA TYR A 21 4.38 -9.37 21.31
C TYR A 21 4.60 -9.17 22.82
N PRO A 22 3.68 -9.63 23.68
CA PRO A 22 3.88 -9.63 25.14
C PRO A 22 5.17 -10.34 25.58
N SER A 23 5.65 -11.31 24.78
CA SER A 23 6.92 -12.01 24.98
C SER A 23 8.19 -11.15 24.80
N GLY A 24 8.06 -9.87 24.47
CA GLY A 24 9.17 -8.96 24.21
C GLY A 24 9.74 -9.03 22.79
N LYS A 25 9.28 -9.97 21.96
CA LYS A 25 9.61 -10.02 20.53
C LYS A 25 8.82 -8.94 19.77
N SER A 26 9.46 -8.27 18.82
CA SER A 26 8.81 -7.33 17.90
C SER A 26 8.99 -7.74 16.45
N VAL A 27 8.01 -7.42 15.62
CA VAL A 27 8.08 -7.54 14.17
C VAL A 27 8.02 -6.11 13.62
N PRO A 28 9.10 -5.63 12.97
CA PRO A 28 9.08 -4.34 12.31
C PRO A 28 8.06 -4.30 11.16
N PRO A 29 7.46 -3.13 10.86
CA PRO A 29 6.54 -2.93 9.73
C PRO A 29 7.02 -3.55 8.41
N GLU A 30 8.30 -3.39 8.10
CA GLU A 30 8.94 -3.83 6.86
C GLU A 30 8.95 -5.36 6.76
N ILE A 31 9.06 -6.04 7.90
CA ILE A 31 8.99 -7.50 7.98
C ILE A 31 7.54 -7.98 7.79
N GLU A 32 6.55 -7.23 8.25
CA GLU A 32 5.13 -7.55 8.00
C GLU A 32 4.80 -7.46 6.51
N ILE A 33 5.23 -6.38 5.84
CA ILE A 33 5.03 -6.20 4.39
C ILE A 33 5.76 -7.29 3.60
N LYS A 34 7.00 -7.62 3.98
CA LYS A 34 7.75 -8.71 3.35
C LYS A 34 7.06 -10.07 3.53
N ARG A 35 6.48 -10.32 4.70
CA ARG A 35 5.70 -11.54 4.97
C ARG A 35 4.39 -11.56 4.21
N LEU A 36 3.70 -10.41 4.07
CA LEU A 36 2.51 -10.27 3.26
C LEU A 36 2.81 -10.64 1.80
N ASP A 37 3.84 -10.04 1.19
CA ASP A 37 4.22 -10.35 -0.19
C ASP A 37 4.67 -11.81 -0.35
N GLY A 38 5.50 -12.31 0.58
CA GLY A 38 5.92 -13.72 0.58
C GLY A 38 4.75 -14.70 0.71
N ARG A 39 3.76 -14.38 1.56
CA ARG A 39 2.54 -15.18 1.71
C ARG A 39 1.71 -15.11 0.44
N ALA A 40 1.46 -13.92 -0.11
CA ALA A 40 0.69 -13.72 -1.34
C ALA A 40 1.27 -14.54 -2.51
N ARG A 41 2.60 -14.58 -2.65
CA ARG A 41 3.31 -15.31 -3.71
C ARG A 41 3.28 -16.84 -3.57
N HIS A 42 2.91 -17.37 -2.41
CA HIS A 42 2.86 -18.81 -2.18
C HIS A 42 2.04 -19.53 -3.26
N HIS A 43 2.49 -20.71 -3.70
CA HIS A 43 1.93 -21.43 -4.85
C HIS A 43 0.43 -21.73 -4.74
N ALA A 44 -0.11 -21.79 -3.52
CA ALA A 44 -1.54 -21.97 -3.27
C ALA A 44 -2.37 -20.71 -3.53
N TYR A 45 -1.80 -19.51 -3.36
CA TYR A 45 -2.53 -18.24 -3.54
C TYR A 45 -2.23 -17.58 -4.89
N ARG A 46 -0.98 -17.66 -5.38
CA ARG A 46 -0.56 -17.12 -6.67
C ARG A 46 -0.92 -15.63 -6.83
N MET A 47 -0.77 -14.86 -5.76
CA MET A 47 -0.99 -13.41 -5.75
C MET A 47 0.35 -12.66 -5.64
N ARG A 48 0.32 -11.33 -5.73
CA ARG A 48 1.47 -10.45 -5.53
C ARG A 48 1.04 -9.11 -4.96
N LEU A 49 1.91 -8.51 -4.17
CA LEU A 49 1.78 -7.11 -3.76
C LEU A 49 2.09 -6.21 -4.97
N LEU A 50 1.25 -5.21 -5.22
CA LEU A 50 1.47 -4.22 -6.29
C LEU A 50 2.43 -3.11 -5.81
N SER A 51 3.23 -2.58 -6.72
CA SER A 51 4.10 -1.42 -6.44
C SER A 51 3.30 -0.12 -6.34
N LYS A 52 3.82 0.86 -5.61
CA LYS A 52 3.17 2.15 -5.35
C LYS A 52 4.06 3.32 -5.78
N THR A 53 3.45 4.41 -6.27
CA THR A 53 4.17 5.66 -6.58
C THR A 53 4.75 6.30 -5.32
N HIS A 54 4.04 6.23 -4.19
CA HIS A 54 4.55 6.61 -2.87
C HIS A 54 4.59 5.41 -1.92
N TYR A 55 5.63 5.35 -1.09
CA TYR A 55 5.75 4.29 -0.10
C TYR A 55 4.70 4.44 1.02
N ASN A 56 4.65 5.63 1.62
CA ASN A 56 3.77 5.94 2.74
C ASN A 56 2.36 6.29 2.25
N THR A 57 1.37 5.82 2.99
CA THR A 57 -0.05 6.06 2.70
C THR A 57 -0.79 6.64 3.90
N PHE A 58 -0.22 6.57 5.09
CA PHE A 58 -0.76 7.13 6.33
C PHE A 58 0.20 8.17 6.94
N SER A 59 -0.34 9.27 7.44
CA SER A 59 0.38 10.25 8.27
C SER A 59 -0.58 10.95 9.22
N ASN A 60 -0.22 11.01 10.50
CA ASN A 60 -1.02 11.71 11.52
C ASN A 60 -0.61 13.20 11.66
N GLY A 61 -0.04 13.78 10.60
CA GLY A 61 0.42 15.16 10.51
C GLY A 61 1.84 15.41 11.02
N SER A 62 2.40 16.59 10.70
CA SER A 62 3.79 16.97 10.94
C SER A 62 4.17 17.04 12.42
N ALA A 63 3.20 17.29 13.30
CA ALA A 63 3.39 17.32 14.76
C ALA A 63 3.30 15.93 15.42
N SER A 64 3.01 14.87 14.65
CA SER A 64 2.88 13.51 15.17
C SER A 64 4.22 12.96 15.66
N SER A 65 4.19 12.26 16.80
CA SER A 65 5.34 11.46 17.27
C SER A 65 5.55 10.18 16.45
N THR A 66 4.55 9.77 15.67
CA THR A 66 4.59 8.61 14.78
C THR A 66 4.94 9.07 13.37
N PRO A 67 6.01 8.53 12.75
CA PRO A 67 6.36 8.89 11.38
C PRO A 67 5.29 8.39 10.38
N PRO A 68 5.20 9.00 9.19
CA PRO A 68 4.37 8.48 8.12
C PRO A 68 4.71 7.02 7.80
N SER A 69 3.70 6.22 7.43
CA SER A 69 3.85 4.78 7.28
C SER A 69 3.04 4.18 6.10
N PRO A 70 3.46 3.01 5.60
CA PRO A 70 2.86 2.34 4.44
C PRO A 70 1.73 1.38 4.84
N LEU A 71 0.60 1.84 5.35
CA LEU A 71 -0.44 0.96 5.92
C LEU A 71 -1.37 0.35 4.88
N ASP A 72 -1.55 1.04 3.77
CA ASP A 72 -2.49 0.67 2.71
C ASP A 72 -1.77 -0.06 1.58
N HIS A 73 -2.35 -1.19 1.17
CA HIS A 73 -1.73 -2.10 0.21
C HIS A 73 -2.74 -2.60 -0.80
N VAL A 74 -2.25 -3.00 -1.98
CA VAL A 74 -3.04 -3.73 -2.98
C VAL A 74 -2.34 -5.05 -3.28
N VAL A 75 -3.03 -6.15 -3.06
CA VAL A 75 -2.57 -7.50 -3.39
C VAL A 75 -3.50 -8.08 -4.45
N ALA A 76 -2.97 -8.49 -5.58
CA ALA A 76 -3.77 -8.98 -6.70
C ALA A 76 -3.29 -10.34 -7.18
N ALA A 77 -4.20 -11.08 -7.82
CA ALA A 77 -3.86 -12.32 -8.51
C ALA A 77 -2.78 -12.05 -9.58
N ARG A 78 -1.73 -12.89 -9.61
CA ARG A 78 -0.51 -12.59 -10.37
C ARG A 78 -0.69 -12.53 -11.89
N HIS A 79 -1.77 -13.12 -12.42
CA HIS A 79 -2.09 -13.11 -13.85
C HIS A 79 -2.77 -11.81 -14.30
N MET A 80 -3.23 -10.99 -13.36
CA MET A 80 -3.84 -9.69 -13.66
C MET A 80 -2.74 -8.68 -14.04
N LYS A 81 -3.06 -7.88 -15.06
CA LYS A 81 -2.23 -6.78 -15.54
C LYS A 81 -2.79 -5.46 -15.03
N PHE A 82 -1.89 -4.54 -14.70
CA PHE A 82 -2.22 -3.22 -14.22
C PHE A 82 -1.40 -2.21 -15.01
N LYS A 83 -2.01 -1.06 -15.28
CA LYS A 83 -1.28 0.06 -15.85
C LYS A 83 -0.19 0.50 -14.88
N GLU A 84 1.00 0.75 -15.42
CA GLU A 84 2.09 1.34 -14.67
C GLU A 84 2.01 2.88 -14.76
N PHE A 85 1.99 3.54 -13.60
CA PHE A 85 2.14 4.98 -13.48
C PHE A 85 3.61 5.29 -13.32
N ASP A 86 4.13 6.15 -14.18
CA ASP A 86 5.48 6.69 -14.10
C ASP A 86 5.36 8.21 -14.23
N ASN A 87 5.42 8.90 -13.09
CA ASN A 87 5.18 10.33 -13.00
C ASN A 87 6.15 10.98 -12.02
N ALA A 88 6.06 12.31 -11.84
CA ALA A 88 6.97 13.07 -10.99
C ALA A 88 7.02 12.60 -9.52
N LYS A 89 6.00 11.87 -9.07
CA LYS A 89 5.85 11.34 -7.71
C LYS A 89 6.56 10.00 -7.52
N GLY A 90 6.74 9.25 -8.60
CA GLY A 90 7.36 7.94 -8.58
C GLY A 90 6.76 6.99 -9.61
N LYS A 91 7.16 5.73 -9.49
CA LYS A 91 6.81 4.66 -10.41
C LYS A 91 6.11 3.50 -9.68
N GLY A 92 4.92 3.13 -10.12
CA GLY A 92 4.20 1.98 -9.56
C GLY A 92 2.89 1.66 -10.26
N GLU A 93 2.31 0.50 -9.93
CA GLU A 93 1.01 0.06 -10.46
C GLU A 93 -0.17 0.67 -9.69
N VAL A 94 0.11 1.20 -8.50
CA VAL A 94 -0.84 1.92 -7.66
C VAL A 94 -0.35 3.36 -7.52
N ASP A 95 -1.15 4.29 -8.05
CA ASP A 95 -0.96 5.71 -7.89
C ASP A 95 -1.52 6.16 -6.54
N VAL A 96 -0.63 6.46 -5.60
CA VAL A 96 -0.96 6.99 -4.27
C VAL A 96 -1.14 8.50 -4.38
N ARG A 97 -2.35 8.98 -4.06
CA ARG A 97 -2.73 10.40 -4.20
C ARG A 97 -3.22 10.96 -2.87
N GLY A 98 -2.90 12.22 -2.59
CA GLY A 98 -3.32 12.90 -1.37
C GLY A 98 -2.17 13.67 -0.74
N TRP A 99 -2.08 13.66 0.60
CA TRP A 99 -1.02 14.42 1.29
C TRP A 99 0.39 14.06 0.81
N ALA A 100 0.62 12.80 0.39
CA ALA A 100 1.92 12.34 -0.10
C ALA A 100 2.41 13.08 -1.37
N ASP A 101 1.50 13.76 -2.09
CA ASP A 101 1.84 14.54 -3.28
C ASP A 101 2.54 15.87 -2.96
N PHE A 102 2.43 16.35 -1.71
CA PHE A 102 3.02 17.61 -1.28
C PHE A 102 4.36 17.38 -0.60
N THR A 103 5.29 18.31 -0.79
CA THR A 103 6.60 18.31 -0.10
C THR A 103 6.62 19.26 1.09
N ASP A 104 5.73 20.25 1.13
CA ASP A 104 5.57 21.17 2.27
C ASP A 104 4.72 20.51 3.37
N PRO A 105 5.25 20.33 4.60
CA PRO A 105 4.49 19.80 5.73
C PRO A 105 3.20 20.57 6.03
N ALA A 106 3.15 21.88 5.79
CA ALA A 106 1.93 22.66 6.03
C ALA A 106 0.82 22.29 5.04
N GLU A 107 1.16 22.02 3.77
CA GLU A 107 0.21 21.55 2.75
C GLU A 107 -0.23 20.11 3.04
N GLN A 108 0.68 19.25 3.50
CA GLN A 108 0.35 17.89 3.95
C GLN A 108 -0.66 17.93 5.09
N ASP A 109 -0.40 18.73 6.13
CA ASP A 109 -1.27 18.87 7.29
C ASP A 109 -2.63 19.45 6.94
N GLN A 110 -2.66 20.45 6.04
CA GLN A 110 -3.91 21.03 5.57
C GLN A 110 -4.73 19.99 4.79
N TRP A 111 -4.11 19.19 3.93
CA TRP A 111 -4.79 18.09 3.24
C TRP A 111 -5.32 17.04 4.22
N ILE A 112 -4.50 16.66 5.22
CA ILE A 112 -4.90 15.70 6.25
C ILE A 112 -6.12 16.16 7.02
N LYS A 113 -6.14 17.44 7.40
CA LYS A 113 -7.27 18.06 8.09
C LYS A 113 -8.53 18.11 7.23
N ASP A 114 -8.39 18.41 5.95
CA ASP A 114 -9.53 18.62 5.05
C ASP A 114 -10.13 17.32 4.52
N PHE A 115 -9.30 16.27 4.38
CA PHE A 115 -9.69 15.03 3.70
C PHE A 115 -9.50 13.77 4.54
N SER A 116 -8.26 13.41 4.87
CA SER A 116 -7.94 12.16 5.57
C SER A 116 -6.45 12.10 5.98
N ASP A 117 -6.12 11.39 7.04
CA ASP A 117 -4.74 10.97 7.36
C ASP A 117 -4.23 9.85 6.43
N HIS A 118 -5.13 9.19 5.70
CA HIS A 118 -4.82 8.22 4.64
C HIS A 118 -4.87 8.82 3.23
N CYS A 119 -3.90 8.46 2.38
CA CYS A 119 -3.92 8.71 0.95
C CYS A 119 -4.88 7.77 0.21
N LEU A 120 -5.39 8.24 -0.93
CA LEU A 120 -6.16 7.43 -1.88
C LEU A 120 -5.24 6.46 -2.63
N LEU A 121 -5.69 5.21 -2.78
CA LEU A 121 -5.09 4.23 -3.69
C LEU A 121 -5.86 4.19 -5.01
N TYR A 122 -5.22 4.58 -6.12
CA TYR A 122 -5.79 4.48 -7.46
C TYR A 122 -5.00 3.49 -8.33
N PHE A 123 -5.69 2.62 -9.06
CA PHE A 123 -5.06 1.72 -10.03
C PHE A 123 -6.03 1.37 -11.17
N GLU A 124 -5.47 1.06 -12.34
CA GLU A 124 -6.25 0.68 -13.53
C GLU A 124 -5.96 -0.79 -13.87
N VAL A 125 -7.02 -1.61 -13.92
CA VAL A 125 -6.92 -3.01 -14.35
C VAL A 125 -6.94 -3.06 -15.87
N GLU A 126 -5.92 -3.65 -16.48
CA GLU A 126 -5.85 -3.81 -17.93
C GLU A 126 -6.57 -5.09 -18.36
N ARG A 127 -7.21 -5.03 -19.53
CA ARG A 127 -7.74 -6.24 -20.15
C ARG A 127 -6.57 -7.12 -20.61
N PRO A 128 -6.66 -8.45 -20.46
CA PRO A 128 -5.62 -9.39 -20.86
C PRO A 128 -5.08 -9.19 -22.27
#